data_AF-A0A0V1GV19-F1
#
_entry.id   AF-A0A0V1GV19-F1
#
_cell.length_a   1.000
_cell.length_b   1.000
_cell.length_c   1.000
_cell.angle_alpha   90.00
_cell.angle_beta   90.00
_cell.angle_gamma   90.00
#
_symmetry.space_group_name_H-M   'P 1'
#
loop_
_entity.id
_entity.type
_entity.pdbx_description
1 polymer ?
#
loop_
_entity_poly.entity_id
_entity_poly.type
_entity_poly.pdbx_seq_one_letter_code
_entity_poly.pdbx_strand_id
1 'polypeptide(L)'
;MKSEDIQMKYYGIELIIELLRTLKIKMVGYLKFMKMNFRTVQYKMKDNVDSYIITNTAAADWRDIAINNANSPMVLTLDQYFKAAGDKVDAAIIAYNDLPPGAVRPNAESTAKGLVAWGADTGKAFWYVHTMHKFPDFKIADASLLLDDLIEKAALFMCLTIDYKNTAWAKALLFEKPLIYFSQKPQAVSDAQVVFLEEDITNLLNESPVTLPNNIYSKNVTTTGATPIVIHYIARYSSKTAQGEIYSRLIAPALQSSVRIWTGTSKLNSYCSGTYKIENVEGPIKIKTHELTKQYDTSVWSVTTTGEKKFCLSNVERESASFKAGGVICVVQSNIQGLFSALASDDIKQFQFVLFQRLYQVSAYSFLLILIKSVFSVSCGSWFHTQYPHCIQELHKFRLHANSLGQARSTRSSLFTQSLTQTLDVMATKSKVEASFLPKKLDLGKRRLDRLLEELNQLLDKRAAVREIEEQL
;
A
#
# COMPACT_ATOMS: atom_id res chain seq x y z
N MET A 1 -60.86 22.08 -28.00
CA MET A 1 -60.18 22.74 -26.86
C MET A 1 -59.90 21.79 -25.66
N LYS A 2 -59.62 20.49 -25.89
CA LYS A 2 -59.23 19.53 -24.83
C LYS A 2 -58.17 18.48 -25.25
N SER A 3 -57.73 18.43 -26.51
CA SER A 3 -56.68 17.49 -26.96
C SER A 3 -55.30 18.14 -27.11
N GLU A 4 -55.22 19.43 -27.44
CA GLU A 4 -53.95 20.15 -27.64
C GLU A 4 -53.22 20.44 -26.31
N ASP A 5 -53.96 20.67 -25.22
CA ASP A 5 -53.39 20.89 -23.88
C ASP A 5 -52.74 19.63 -23.28
N ILE A 6 -53.19 18.44 -23.69
CA ILE A 6 -52.63 17.16 -23.22
C ILE A 6 -51.35 16.82 -24.01
N GLN A 7 -51.33 17.12 -25.32
CA GLN A 7 -50.16 16.98 -26.19
C GLN A 7 -49.00 17.90 -25.74
N MET A 8 -49.27 19.17 -25.41
CA MET A 8 -48.24 20.08 -24.90
C MET A 8 -47.64 19.64 -23.55
N LYS A 9 -48.46 19.08 -22.65
CA LYS A 9 -47.97 18.56 -21.35
C LYS A 9 -47.11 17.30 -21.52
N TYR A 10 -47.43 16.44 -22.48
CA TYR A 10 -46.63 15.25 -22.79
C TYR A 10 -45.26 15.61 -23.40
N TYR A 11 -45.21 16.58 -24.33
CA TYR A 11 -43.94 17.08 -24.87
C TYR A 11 -43.06 17.73 -23.79
N GLY A 12 -43.64 18.47 -22.85
CA GLY A 12 -42.91 19.05 -21.73
C GLY A 12 -42.31 18.00 -20.78
N ILE A 13 -43.01 16.89 -20.54
CA ILE A 13 -42.53 15.79 -19.70
C ILE A 13 -41.42 14.99 -20.39
N GLU A 14 -41.53 14.71 -21.69
CA GLU A 14 -40.46 14.07 -22.48
C GLU A 14 -39.20 14.95 -22.54
N LEU A 15 -39.35 16.27 -22.70
CA LEU A 15 -38.21 17.21 -22.66
C LEU A 15 -37.52 17.22 -21.29
N ILE A 16 -38.30 17.16 -20.20
CA ILE A 16 -37.79 17.09 -18.82
C ILE A 16 -37.12 15.74 -18.55
N ILE A 17 -37.66 14.62 -19.04
CA ILE A 17 -37.06 13.29 -18.91
C ILE A 17 -35.73 13.24 -19.69
N GLU A 18 -35.66 13.83 -20.87
CA GLU A 18 -34.44 13.88 -21.68
C GLU A 18 -33.41 14.84 -21.09
N LEU A 19 -33.83 15.98 -20.54
CA LEU A 19 -32.98 16.88 -19.73
C LEU A 19 -32.47 16.18 -18.47
N LEU A 20 -33.33 15.43 -17.77
CA LEU A 20 -32.95 14.65 -16.59
C LEU A 20 -32.04 13.49 -16.96
N ARG A 21 -32.21 12.81 -18.11
CA ARG A 21 -31.26 11.80 -18.61
C ARG A 21 -29.91 12.43 -18.97
N THR A 22 -29.92 13.58 -19.63
CA THR A 22 -28.71 14.32 -20.00
C THR A 22 -28.00 14.88 -18.76
N LEU A 23 -28.75 15.36 -17.77
CA LEU A 23 -28.25 15.78 -16.45
C LEU A 23 -27.80 14.59 -15.62
N LYS A 24 -28.41 13.40 -15.75
CA LYS A 24 -27.97 12.17 -15.07
C LYS A 24 -26.71 11.61 -15.72
N ILE A 25 -26.56 11.68 -17.05
CA ILE A 25 -25.33 11.32 -17.77
C ILE A 25 -24.23 12.34 -17.47
N LYS A 26 -24.54 13.64 -17.48
CA LYS A 26 -23.62 14.70 -17.07
C LYS A 26 -23.30 14.62 -15.58
N MET A 27 -24.23 14.26 -14.70
CA MET A 27 -24.00 14.04 -13.26
C MET A 27 -23.27 12.73 -12.99
N VAL A 28 -23.48 11.66 -13.76
CA VAL A 28 -22.72 10.41 -13.64
C VAL A 28 -21.31 10.60 -14.21
N GLY A 29 -21.12 11.50 -15.18
CA GLY A 29 -19.83 12.03 -15.59
C GLY A 29 -19.20 13.00 -14.56
N TYR A 30 -20.00 13.89 -13.96
CA TYR A 30 -19.56 14.86 -12.94
C TYR A 30 -19.31 14.21 -11.57
N LEU A 31 -20.02 13.14 -11.22
CA LEU A 31 -19.75 12.33 -10.02
C LEU A 31 -18.55 11.40 -10.20
N LYS A 32 -17.97 11.30 -11.41
CA LYS A 32 -16.75 10.51 -11.67
C LYS A 32 -15.45 11.31 -11.57
N PHE A 33 -15.53 12.58 -11.15
CA PHE A 33 -14.40 13.45 -10.81
C PHE A 33 -14.45 13.93 -9.35
N MET A 34 -14.99 13.12 -8.45
CA MET A 34 -14.88 13.38 -7.01
C MET A 34 -13.42 13.31 -6.57
N LYS A 35 -12.72 14.45 -6.48
CA LYS A 35 -11.63 14.72 -5.50
C LYS A 35 -10.80 13.49 -5.10
N MET A 36 -10.31 12.69 -6.05
CA MET A 36 -9.57 11.48 -5.70
C MET A 36 -8.16 11.91 -5.34
N ASN A 37 -7.91 12.09 -4.04
CA ASN A 37 -6.55 12.20 -3.52
C ASN A 37 -5.94 10.80 -3.59
N PHE A 38 -5.33 10.46 -4.72
CA PHE A 38 -4.65 9.19 -4.93
C PHE A 38 -3.42 9.12 -4.03
N ARG A 39 -3.58 8.39 -2.93
CA ARG A 39 -2.51 7.92 -2.04
C ARG A 39 -2.66 6.42 -1.94
N THR A 40 -2.03 5.73 -2.86
CA THR A 40 -2.21 4.27 -3.00
C THR A 40 -0.88 3.61 -3.27
N VAL A 41 -0.68 2.46 -2.63
CA VAL A 41 0.35 1.50 -2.99
C VAL A 41 -0.37 0.28 -3.55
N GLN A 42 0.06 -0.20 -4.72
CA GLN A 42 -0.52 -1.37 -5.38
C GLN A 42 0.59 -2.33 -5.77
N TYR A 43 0.49 -3.57 -5.30
CA TYR A 43 1.44 -4.64 -5.59
C TYR A 43 0.79 -5.61 -6.58
N LYS A 44 1.26 -5.62 -7.82
CA LYS A 44 0.88 -6.60 -8.84
C LYS A 44 1.62 -7.92 -8.59
N MET A 45 0.91 -9.03 -8.75
CA MET A 45 1.48 -10.37 -8.68
C MET A 45 2.05 -10.83 -10.03
N LYS A 46 2.90 -11.87 -9.98
CA LYS A 46 3.46 -12.53 -11.16
C LYS A 46 2.43 -13.49 -11.77
N ASP A 47 2.56 -13.75 -13.07
CA ASP A 47 1.82 -14.74 -13.87
C ASP A 47 0.30 -14.59 -13.90
N ASN A 48 -0.27 -13.55 -13.29
CA ASN A 48 -1.69 -13.28 -13.28
C ASN A 48 -2.00 -11.78 -13.19
N VAL A 49 -3.29 -11.46 -13.14
CA VAL A 49 -3.79 -10.09 -12.98
C VAL A 49 -4.07 -9.75 -11.52
N ASP A 50 -3.74 -10.61 -10.56
CA ASP A 50 -4.02 -10.33 -9.16
C ASP A 50 -3.14 -9.19 -8.66
N SER A 51 -3.72 -8.33 -7.83
CA SER A 51 -2.98 -7.28 -7.16
C SER A 51 -3.57 -6.95 -5.80
N TYR A 52 -2.73 -6.33 -4.98
CA TYR A 52 -3.05 -6.00 -3.61
C TYR A 52 -2.82 -4.52 -3.36
N ILE A 53 -3.83 -3.84 -2.84
CA ILE A 53 -3.81 -2.40 -2.66
C ILE A 53 -3.86 -2.00 -1.19
N ILE A 54 -3.16 -0.92 -0.88
CA ILE A 54 -3.30 -0.17 0.36
C ILE A 54 -3.87 1.20 -0.03
N THR A 55 -5.15 1.41 0.29
CA THR A 55 -5.85 2.68 0.04
C THR A 55 -6.02 3.43 1.34
N ASN A 56 -5.64 4.72 1.35
CA ASN A 56 -5.86 5.63 2.48
C ASN A 56 -5.05 5.32 3.76
N THR A 57 -4.91 6.32 4.62
CA THR A 57 -4.12 6.32 5.85
C THR A 57 -4.64 5.40 6.95
N ALA A 58 -5.78 4.73 6.77
CA ALA A 58 -6.44 3.89 7.78
C ALA A 58 -6.59 2.40 7.38
N ALA A 59 -6.05 1.98 6.23
CA ALA A 59 -6.12 0.57 5.84
C ALA A 59 -5.42 -0.32 6.88
N ALA A 60 -6.19 -1.23 7.48
CA ALA A 60 -5.69 -2.20 8.46
C ALA A 60 -5.00 -3.41 7.79
N ASP A 61 -5.32 -3.68 6.52
CA ASP A 61 -4.82 -4.82 5.76
C ASP A 61 -4.85 -4.54 4.25
N TRP A 62 -4.18 -5.40 3.47
CA TRP A 62 -4.19 -5.44 2.02
C TRP A 62 -5.59 -5.74 1.48
N ARG A 63 -6.01 -5.05 0.41
CA ARG A 63 -7.26 -5.35 -0.31
C ARG A 63 -6.95 -5.97 -1.67
N ASP A 64 -7.67 -7.03 -2.02
CA ASP A 64 -7.53 -7.68 -3.33
C ASP A 64 -8.25 -6.89 -4.41
N ILE A 65 -7.61 -6.75 -5.57
CA ILE A 65 -8.25 -6.25 -6.78
C ILE A 65 -7.43 -6.73 -7.99
N ALA A 66 -8.08 -7.06 -9.10
CA ALA A 66 -7.35 -7.30 -10.33
C ALA A 66 -6.69 -6.00 -10.82
N ILE A 67 -5.45 -6.06 -11.28
CA ILE A 67 -4.65 -4.90 -11.72
C ILE A 67 -5.32 -4.17 -12.88
N ASN A 68 -5.98 -4.90 -13.77
CA ASN A 68 -6.71 -4.38 -14.94
C ASN A 68 -8.19 -4.05 -14.63
N ASN A 69 -8.65 -4.20 -13.39
CA ASN A 69 -10.01 -3.82 -13.02
C ASN A 69 -10.22 -2.30 -13.19
N ALA A 70 -11.37 -1.88 -13.70
CA ALA A 70 -11.70 -0.46 -13.87
C ALA A 70 -11.64 0.37 -12.57
N ASN A 71 -11.74 -0.28 -11.41
CA ASN A 71 -11.61 0.34 -10.09
C ASN A 71 -10.25 0.09 -9.44
N SER A 72 -9.28 -0.46 -10.17
CA SER A 72 -7.90 -0.59 -9.66
C SER A 72 -7.24 0.79 -9.60
N PRO A 73 -6.40 1.07 -8.60
CA PRO A 73 -5.66 2.34 -8.53
C PRO A 73 -4.87 2.64 -9.81
N MET A 74 -4.21 1.65 -10.41
CA MET A 74 -3.51 1.82 -11.67
C MET A 74 -4.43 2.32 -12.79
N VAL A 75 -5.57 1.64 -13.02
CA VAL A 75 -6.51 2.02 -14.09
C VAL A 75 -7.09 3.41 -13.81
N LEU A 76 -7.57 3.65 -12.59
CA LEU A 76 -8.13 4.95 -12.19
C LEU A 76 -7.13 6.10 -12.29
N THR A 77 -5.85 5.85 -11.96
CA THR A 77 -4.81 6.86 -12.07
C THR A 77 -4.52 7.18 -13.52
N LEU A 78 -4.26 6.17 -14.35
CA LEU A 78 -3.80 6.39 -15.73
C LEU A 78 -4.92 6.81 -16.68
N ASP A 79 -6.15 6.36 -16.45
CA ASP A 79 -7.32 6.78 -17.22
C ASP A 79 -7.60 8.28 -17.08
N GLN A 80 -7.15 8.93 -15.99
CA GLN A 80 -7.23 10.40 -15.89
C GLN A 80 -6.50 11.11 -17.04
N TYR A 81 -5.45 10.49 -17.60
CA TYR A 81 -4.76 11.00 -18.78
C TYR A 81 -5.24 10.33 -20.06
N PHE A 82 -5.36 9.00 -20.09
CA PHE A 82 -5.70 8.27 -21.32
C PHE A 82 -7.11 8.55 -21.83
N LYS A 83 -8.07 8.74 -20.91
CA LYS A 83 -9.48 8.99 -21.23
C LYS A 83 -9.88 10.46 -21.08
N ALA A 84 -8.91 11.38 -20.98
CA ALA A 84 -9.14 12.83 -20.84
C ALA A 84 -9.79 13.52 -22.07
N ALA A 85 -10.15 12.78 -23.12
CA ALA A 85 -10.83 13.29 -24.32
C ALA A 85 -10.20 14.59 -24.85
N GLY A 86 -11.01 15.64 -25.07
CA GLY A 86 -10.56 16.94 -25.57
C GLY A 86 -9.59 17.68 -24.64
N ASP A 87 -9.63 17.41 -23.33
CA ASP A 87 -8.76 18.06 -22.36
C ASP A 87 -7.33 17.48 -22.38
N LYS A 88 -7.14 16.34 -23.05
CA LYS A 88 -5.85 15.66 -23.13
C LYS A 88 -4.77 16.56 -23.71
N VAL A 89 -5.08 17.41 -24.70
CA VAL A 89 -4.10 18.30 -25.34
C VAL A 89 -3.60 19.42 -24.43
N ASP A 90 -4.36 19.72 -23.37
CA ASP A 90 -4.02 20.72 -22.36
C ASP A 90 -3.51 20.10 -21.05
N ALA A 91 -3.41 18.77 -21.00
CA ALA A 91 -2.72 18.07 -19.94
C ALA A 91 -1.21 18.12 -20.16
N ALA A 92 -0.49 18.32 -19.08
CA ALA A 92 0.95 18.14 -19.01
C ALA A 92 1.28 16.73 -18.52
N ILE A 93 2.32 16.13 -19.09
CA ILE A 93 2.82 14.82 -18.65
C ILE A 93 4.30 14.68 -18.96
N ILE A 94 5.02 14.03 -18.05
CA ILE A 94 6.40 13.60 -18.25
C ILE A 94 6.48 12.17 -17.74
N ALA A 95 6.85 11.23 -18.63
CA ALA A 95 7.02 9.83 -18.31
C ALA A 95 8.45 9.38 -18.57
N TYR A 96 8.98 8.60 -17.63
CA TYR A 96 10.36 8.15 -17.61
C TYR A 96 10.43 6.66 -17.24
N ASN A 97 11.34 5.94 -17.90
CA ASN A 97 11.55 4.52 -17.67
C ASN A 97 12.93 4.14 -18.22
N ASP A 98 13.75 3.40 -17.45
CA ASP A 98 15.02 2.89 -17.95
C ASP A 98 14.85 1.87 -19.09
N LEU A 99 13.71 1.17 -19.15
CA LEU A 99 13.38 0.20 -20.19
C LEU A 99 11.96 0.49 -20.70
N PRO A 100 11.77 1.55 -21.51
CA PRO A 100 10.45 1.95 -22.00
C PRO A 100 9.88 0.93 -23.01
N PRO A 101 8.58 1.03 -23.35
CA PRO A 101 7.96 0.26 -24.42
C PRO A 101 8.81 0.32 -25.71
N GLY A 102 9.00 -0.82 -26.38
CA GLY A 102 9.79 -0.91 -27.62
C GLY A 102 11.32 -0.89 -27.47
N ALA A 103 11.89 -0.47 -26.34
CA ALA A 103 13.35 -0.55 -26.13
C ALA A 103 13.86 -2.00 -26.15
N VAL A 104 15.15 -2.24 -26.36
CA VAL A 104 15.71 -3.61 -26.29
C VAL A 104 16.52 -3.84 -25.01
N ARG A 105 17.18 -2.79 -24.50
CA ARG A 105 18.03 -2.85 -23.31
C ARG A 105 17.73 -1.69 -22.36
N PRO A 106 17.89 -1.88 -21.04
CA PRO A 106 17.71 -0.80 -20.08
C PRO A 106 18.78 0.28 -20.25
N ASN A 107 18.45 1.52 -19.87
CA ASN A 107 19.41 2.59 -19.68
C ASN A 107 20.46 2.16 -18.64
N ALA A 108 21.73 2.41 -18.94
CA ALA A 108 22.83 2.02 -18.05
C ALA A 108 23.05 3.02 -16.91
N GLU A 109 22.60 4.26 -17.08
CA GLU A 109 22.94 5.37 -16.19
C GLU A 109 21.98 5.57 -15.02
N SER A 110 20.72 5.16 -15.20
CA SER A 110 19.64 5.30 -14.22
C SER A 110 18.67 4.14 -14.33
N THR A 111 18.00 3.87 -13.22
CA THR A 111 16.94 2.87 -13.10
C THR A 111 15.56 3.48 -12.89
N ALA A 112 15.47 4.82 -12.81
CA ALA A 112 14.25 5.55 -12.45
C ALA A 112 13.08 5.25 -13.38
N LYS A 113 11.89 5.07 -12.80
CA LYS A 113 10.65 4.74 -13.51
C LYS A 113 9.45 5.44 -12.89
N GLY A 114 8.60 6.01 -13.74
CA GLY A 114 7.38 6.66 -13.30
C GLY A 114 6.87 7.69 -14.30
N LEU A 115 5.85 8.42 -13.88
CA LEU A 115 5.36 9.58 -14.60
C LEU A 115 4.69 10.59 -13.67
N VAL A 116 4.69 11.83 -14.09
CA VAL A 116 3.98 12.93 -13.45
C VAL A 116 3.05 13.55 -14.48
N ALA A 117 1.77 13.71 -14.13
CA ALA A 117 0.81 14.38 -14.99
C ALA A 117 -0.05 15.37 -14.20
N TRP A 118 -0.38 16.49 -14.83
CA TRP A 118 -1.24 17.55 -14.30
C TRP A 118 -2.04 18.21 -15.41
N GLY A 119 -3.08 18.95 -15.06
CA GLY A 119 -3.98 19.58 -16.02
C GLY A 119 -4.73 20.75 -15.42
N ALA A 120 -6.00 20.89 -15.77
CA ALA A 120 -6.84 22.02 -15.38
C ALA A 120 -7.08 22.15 -13.86
N ASP A 121 -7.02 21.04 -13.12
CA ASP A 121 -7.15 21.02 -11.66
C ASP A 121 -5.96 21.73 -10.99
N THR A 122 -6.16 23.00 -10.67
CA THR A 122 -5.10 23.87 -10.13
C THR A 122 -4.43 23.26 -8.89
N GLY A 123 -3.10 23.22 -8.92
CA GLY A 123 -2.27 22.74 -7.82
C GLY A 123 -2.37 21.23 -7.55
N LYS A 124 -2.77 20.42 -8.54
CA LYS A 124 -2.81 18.95 -8.41
C LYS A 124 -2.14 18.25 -9.58
N ALA A 125 -1.13 17.45 -9.26
CA ALA A 125 -0.61 16.40 -10.12
C ALA A 125 -0.79 15.05 -9.44
N PHE A 126 -0.84 13.99 -10.23
CA PHE A 126 -0.46 12.69 -9.72
C PHE A 126 0.99 12.39 -10.12
N TRP A 127 1.78 11.95 -9.14
CA TRP A 127 3.06 11.33 -9.36
C TRP A 127 2.90 9.83 -9.18
N TYR A 128 3.09 9.10 -10.28
CA TYR A 128 2.94 7.67 -10.35
C TYR A 128 4.31 7.00 -10.52
N VAL A 129 4.82 6.43 -9.44
CA VAL A 129 6.13 5.77 -9.37
C VAL A 129 5.89 4.27 -9.49
N HIS A 130 6.68 3.57 -10.31
CA HIS A 130 6.48 2.13 -10.52
C HIS A 130 7.78 1.37 -10.74
N THR A 131 7.71 0.05 -10.70
CA THR A 131 8.88 -0.83 -10.97
C THR A 131 8.73 -1.66 -12.25
N MET A 132 7.68 -1.40 -13.04
CA MET A 132 7.42 -2.09 -14.31
C MET A 132 8.38 -1.66 -15.43
N HIS A 133 8.92 -2.64 -16.15
CA HIS A 133 9.51 -2.43 -17.47
C HIS A 133 8.42 -2.35 -18.54
N LYS A 134 8.73 -1.73 -19.68
CA LYS A 134 7.84 -1.63 -20.85
C LYS A 134 6.52 -0.93 -20.58
N PHE A 135 6.48 -0.04 -19.58
CA PHE A 135 5.23 0.52 -19.07
C PHE A 135 5.36 2.03 -18.75
N PRO A 136 4.27 2.81 -18.90
CA PRO A 136 3.10 2.49 -19.73
C PRO A 136 3.40 2.69 -21.22
N ASP A 137 2.69 1.94 -22.08
CA ASP A 137 2.68 2.19 -23.54
C ASP A 137 1.62 3.23 -23.89
N PHE A 138 2.07 4.42 -24.28
CA PHE A 138 1.18 5.53 -24.67
C PHE A 138 0.46 5.33 -26.01
N LYS A 139 0.76 4.25 -26.76
CA LYS A 139 -0.03 3.83 -27.94
C LYS A 139 -1.33 3.14 -27.53
N ILE A 140 -1.41 2.62 -26.31
CA ILE A 140 -2.61 1.99 -25.75
C ILE A 140 -3.45 3.07 -25.06
N ALA A 141 -4.69 3.25 -25.52
CA ALA A 141 -5.59 4.30 -25.02
C ALA A 141 -6.47 3.86 -23.84
N ASP A 142 -6.45 2.58 -23.46
CA ASP A 142 -7.20 2.05 -22.32
C ASP A 142 -6.24 1.49 -21.27
N ALA A 143 -6.24 2.05 -20.06
CA ALA A 143 -5.32 1.64 -19.02
C ALA A 143 -5.50 0.18 -18.60
N SER A 144 -6.68 -0.42 -18.79
CA SER A 144 -6.91 -1.83 -18.46
C SER A 144 -6.15 -2.80 -19.37
N LEU A 145 -5.71 -2.36 -20.54
CA LEU A 145 -5.01 -3.18 -21.54
C LEU A 145 -3.48 -3.03 -21.47
N LEU A 146 -2.96 -2.18 -20.58
CA LEU A 146 -1.53 -1.87 -20.50
C LEU A 146 -0.64 -3.04 -20.05
N LEU A 147 -1.23 -4.15 -19.57
CA LEU A 147 -0.50 -5.27 -18.98
C LEU A 147 -0.76 -6.61 -19.66
N ASP A 148 -1.47 -6.63 -20.79
CA ASP A 148 -1.85 -7.89 -21.46
C ASP A 148 -0.61 -8.77 -21.74
N ASP A 149 0.53 -8.15 -22.07
CA ASP A 149 1.82 -8.84 -22.31
C ASP A 149 2.85 -8.66 -21.17
N LEU A 150 2.46 -8.13 -20.00
CA LEU A 150 3.37 -7.76 -18.90
C LEU A 150 3.00 -8.42 -17.57
N ILE A 151 2.55 -9.68 -17.61
CA ILE A 151 2.12 -10.42 -16.40
C ILE A 151 3.25 -11.19 -15.70
N GLU A 152 4.35 -11.52 -16.39
CA GLU A 152 5.40 -12.46 -15.93
C GLU A 152 6.08 -12.10 -14.61
N LYS A 153 6.12 -10.82 -14.22
CA LYS A 153 6.78 -10.37 -12.99
C LYS A 153 5.85 -9.57 -12.10
N ALA A 154 5.99 -9.78 -10.80
CA ALA A 154 5.43 -8.90 -9.80
C ALA A 154 6.09 -7.52 -9.88
N ALA A 155 5.32 -6.49 -9.55
CA ALA A 155 5.78 -5.12 -9.57
C ALA A 155 4.98 -4.27 -8.59
N LEU A 156 5.56 -3.15 -8.21
CA LEU A 156 4.99 -2.25 -7.23
C LEU A 156 4.72 -0.88 -7.87
N PHE A 157 3.58 -0.31 -7.51
CA PHE A 157 3.14 1.02 -7.94
C PHE A 157 2.81 1.88 -6.73
N MET A 158 3.20 3.15 -6.76
CA MET A 158 2.82 4.15 -5.78
C MET A 158 2.28 5.38 -6.50
N CYS A 159 1.07 5.78 -6.14
CA CYS A 159 0.47 7.02 -6.62
C CYS A 159 0.40 8.03 -5.47
N LEU A 160 0.91 9.25 -5.73
CA LEU A 160 0.91 10.37 -4.80
C LEU A 160 0.29 11.59 -5.48
N THR A 161 -0.71 12.20 -4.87
CA THR A 161 -1.19 13.52 -5.32
C THR A 161 -0.29 14.60 -4.73
N ILE A 162 0.39 15.35 -5.59
CA ILE A 162 1.31 16.44 -5.21
C ILE A 162 0.83 17.77 -5.79
N ASP A 163 1.37 18.88 -5.30
CA ASP A 163 1.15 20.18 -5.92
C ASP A 163 2.16 20.37 -7.04
N TYR A 164 1.68 20.47 -8.29
CA TYR A 164 2.58 20.64 -9.44
C TYR A 164 3.35 21.96 -9.38
N LYS A 165 2.83 22.99 -8.68
CA LYS A 165 3.52 24.28 -8.47
C LYS A 165 4.80 24.13 -7.63
N ASN A 166 4.94 23.04 -6.88
CA ASN A 166 6.19 22.69 -6.21
C ASN A 166 7.01 21.77 -7.12
N THR A 167 7.98 22.33 -7.84
CA THR A 167 8.81 21.64 -8.84
C THR A 167 9.94 20.79 -8.24
N ALA A 168 10.00 20.62 -6.91
CA ALA A 168 11.04 19.82 -6.26
C ALA A 168 11.11 18.36 -6.75
N TRP A 169 10.00 17.80 -7.22
CA TRP A 169 9.97 16.47 -7.84
C TRP A 169 10.82 16.43 -9.12
N ALA A 170 10.77 17.48 -9.94
CA ALA A 170 11.50 17.54 -11.21
C ALA A 170 13.00 17.66 -10.97
N LYS A 171 13.39 18.45 -9.96
CA LYS A 171 14.78 18.53 -9.50
C LYS A 171 15.28 17.20 -8.92
N ALA A 172 14.46 16.50 -8.13
CA ALA A 172 14.82 15.17 -7.63
C ALA A 172 15.04 14.19 -8.79
N LEU A 173 14.14 14.18 -9.78
CA LEU A 173 14.30 13.38 -10.98
C LEU A 173 15.55 13.76 -11.77
N LEU A 174 15.89 15.05 -11.91
CA LEU A 174 17.15 15.45 -12.56
C LEU A 174 18.37 14.79 -11.90
N PHE A 175 18.37 14.70 -10.56
CA PHE A 175 19.39 13.98 -9.82
C PHE A 175 19.34 12.46 -10.05
N GLU A 176 18.20 11.88 -10.37
CA GLU A 176 18.11 10.47 -10.75
C GLU A 176 18.50 10.20 -12.21
N LYS A 177 18.77 11.23 -13.03
CA LYS A 177 19.16 11.12 -14.45
C LYS A 177 18.27 10.14 -15.26
N PRO A 178 16.93 10.26 -15.20
CA PRO A 178 16.00 9.33 -15.83
C PRO A 178 16.06 9.41 -17.35
N LEU A 179 15.69 8.32 -18.02
CA LEU A 179 15.38 8.35 -19.44
C LEU A 179 13.92 8.78 -19.63
N ILE A 180 13.70 10.02 -20.08
CA ILE A 180 12.37 10.53 -20.43
C ILE A 180 12.01 10.03 -21.82
N TYR A 181 10.94 9.22 -21.94
CA TYR A 181 10.54 8.60 -23.20
C TYR A 181 9.22 9.16 -23.76
N PHE A 182 8.49 9.92 -22.96
CA PHE A 182 7.28 10.61 -23.39
C PHE A 182 7.11 11.91 -22.59
N SER A 183 6.84 13.01 -23.28
CA SER A 183 6.45 14.27 -22.65
C SER A 183 5.42 15.00 -23.50
N GLN A 184 4.51 15.73 -22.85
CA GLN A 184 3.54 16.59 -23.51
C GLN A 184 3.45 17.90 -22.75
N LYS A 185 3.69 19.01 -23.46
CA LYS A 185 3.42 20.35 -22.97
C LYS A 185 1.96 20.70 -23.28
N PRO A 186 1.21 21.33 -22.36
CA PRO A 186 -0.12 21.85 -22.65
C PRO A 186 -0.10 22.81 -23.87
N GLN A 187 -1.13 22.75 -24.71
CA GLN A 187 -1.28 23.64 -25.86
C GLN A 187 -1.82 25.01 -25.45
N ALA A 188 -2.87 25.04 -24.63
CA ALA A 188 -3.42 26.27 -24.09
C ALA A 188 -2.48 26.95 -23.09
N VAL A 189 -2.41 28.28 -23.17
CA VAL A 189 -1.72 29.11 -22.18
C VAL A 189 -2.51 29.05 -20.88
N SER A 190 -1.94 28.42 -19.86
CA SER A 190 -2.58 28.12 -18.58
C SER A 190 -1.55 28.00 -17.47
N ASP A 191 -1.98 27.98 -16.20
CA ASP A 191 -1.11 27.65 -15.05
C ASP A 191 -0.34 26.34 -15.26
N ALA A 192 -0.98 25.33 -15.86
CA ALA A 192 -0.33 24.04 -16.15
C ALA A 192 0.83 24.20 -17.15
N GLN A 193 0.64 25.04 -18.19
CA GLN A 193 1.69 25.35 -19.16
C GLN A 193 2.81 26.19 -18.56
N VAL A 194 2.46 27.21 -17.77
CA VAL A 194 3.44 28.07 -17.09
C VAL A 194 4.36 27.23 -16.22
N VAL A 195 3.79 26.32 -15.41
CA VAL A 195 4.60 25.44 -14.58
C VAL A 195 5.44 24.46 -15.40
N PHE A 196 4.94 23.94 -16.52
CA PHE A 196 5.73 23.09 -17.43
C PHE A 196 7.02 23.78 -17.92
N LEU A 197 7.03 25.11 -17.97
CA LEU A 197 8.15 25.93 -18.41
C LEU A 197 9.06 26.42 -17.27
N GLU A 198 8.79 26.02 -16.02
CA GLU A 198 9.63 26.36 -14.87
C GLU A 198 11.05 25.76 -14.98
N GLU A 199 12.01 26.39 -14.31
CA GLU A 199 13.43 26.07 -14.42
C GLU A 199 13.74 24.61 -14.08
N ASP A 200 13.20 24.06 -12.99
CA ASP A 200 13.48 22.68 -12.59
C ASP A 200 12.94 21.65 -13.62
N ILE A 201 11.79 21.91 -14.25
CA ILE A 201 11.20 21.03 -15.26
C ILE A 201 11.95 21.14 -16.58
N THR A 202 12.25 22.36 -17.01
CA THR A 202 13.04 22.58 -18.23
C THR A 202 14.46 22.01 -18.10
N ASN A 203 15.09 22.11 -16.93
CA ASN A 203 16.37 21.46 -16.64
C ASN A 203 16.27 19.93 -16.67
N LEU A 204 15.17 19.36 -16.17
CA LEU A 204 14.91 17.92 -16.29
C LEU A 204 14.77 17.49 -17.76
N LEU A 205 13.97 18.20 -18.55
CA LEU A 205 13.72 17.88 -19.97
C LEU A 205 14.96 18.08 -20.86
N ASN A 206 15.81 19.04 -20.53
CA ASN A 206 17.05 19.34 -21.25
C ASN A 206 18.24 18.51 -20.76
N GLU A 207 18.05 17.63 -19.76
CA GLU A 207 19.13 16.88 -19.10
C GLU A 207 20.27 17.79 -18.63
N SER A 208 19.92 18.98 -18.10
CA SER A 208 20.88 19.98 -17.68
C SER A 208 21.91 19.41 -16.69
N PRO A 209 23.20 19.73 -16.82
CA PRO A 209 24.22 19.18 -15.93
C PRO A 209 24.00 19.65 -14.49
N VAL A 210 24.04 18.71 -13.55
CA VAL A 210 24.03 19.03 -12.12
C VAL A 210 25.41 19.59 -11.73
N THR A 211 25.43 20.83 -11.23
CA THR A 211 26.65 21.51 -10.82
C THR A 211 27.23 20.90 -9.54
N LEU A 212 28.48 20.42 -9.62
CA LEU A 212 29.27 19.92 -8.50
C LEU A 212 29.59 21.08 -7.53
N PRO A 213 29.66 20.85 -6.20
CA PRO A 213 30.17 19.61 -5.57
C PRO A 213 29.12 18.61 -5.09
N ASN A 214 27.84 18.97 -5.00
CA ASN A 214 26.82 18.13 -4.38
C ASN A 214 26.09 17.27 -5.41
N ASN A 215 26.41 15.99 -5.45
CA ASN A 215 25.72 15.01 -6.30
C ASN A 215 24.50 14.37 -5.60
N ILE A 216 24.03 14.95 -4.50
CA ILE A 216 22.91 14.43 -3.70
C ILE A 216 21.84 15.51 -3.61
N TYR A 217 20.59 15.11 -3.77
CA TYR A 217 19.42 15.94 -3.52
C TYR A 217 18.53 15.28 -2.49
N SER A 218 18.14 16.04 -1.46
CA SER A 218 17.19 15.59 -0.45
C SER A 218 16.19 16.71 -0.15
N LYS A 219 14.90 16.38 -0.21
CA LYS A 219 13.82 17.35 0.03
C LYS A 219 12.60 16.67 0.59
N ASN A 220 11.98 17.33 1.57
CA ASN A 220 10.65 16.95 2.05
C ASN A 220 9.60 17.80 1.33
N VAL A 221 8.54 17.15 0.86
CA VAL A 221 7.31 17.80 0.40
C VAL A 221 6.11 17.14 1.04
N THR A 222 4.91 17.67 0.79
CA THR A 222 3.66 17.09 1.28
C THR A 222 2.71 16.81 0.14
N THR A 223 1.94 15.72 0.26
CA THR A 223 0.84 15.45 -0.67
C THR A 223 -0.28 16.48 -0.49
N THR A 224 -1.06 16.73 -1.53
CA THR A 224 -2.26 17.57 -1.41
C THR A 224 -3.45 16.81 -0.78
N GLY A 225 -4.43 17.54 -0.26
CA GLY A 225 -5.67 17.00 0.32
C GLY A 225 -5.77 17.11 1.84
N ALA A 226 -6.89 16.63 2.40
CA ALA A 226 -7.28 16.87 3.79
C ALA A 226 -6.34 16.27 4.86
N THR A 227 -5.60 15.22 4.51
CA THR A 227 -4.59 14.59 5.38
C THR A 227 -3.27 14.46 4.61
N PRO A 228 -2.45 15.52 4.58
CA PRO A 228 -1.16 15.51 3.90
C PRO A 228 -0.24 14.43 4.46
N ILE A 229 0.42 13.69 3.57
CA ILE A 229 1.51 12.78 3.92
C ILE A 229 2.82 13.47 3.55
N VAL A 230 3.79 13.43 4.47
CA VAL A 230 5.14 13.91 4.19
C VAL A 230 5.84 12.89 3.29
N ILE A 231 6.42 13.40 2.21
CA ILE A 231 7.21 12.64 1.26
C ILE A 231 8.65 13.13 1.39
N HIS A 232 9.59 12.20 1.59
CA HIS A 232 11.02 12.46 1.57
C HIS A 232 11.59 11.92 0.26
N TYR A 233 12.09 12.82 -0.58
CA TYR A 233 12.86 12.48 -1.76
C TYR A 233 14.32 12.47 -1.42
N ILE A 234 15.01 11.40 -1.78
CA ILE A 234 16.45 11.28 -1.59
C ILE A 234 17.00 10.70 -2.88
N ALA A 235 17.77 11.49 -3.63
CA ALA A 235 18.31 11.13 -4.92
C ALA A 235 19.81 11.40 -4.99
N ARG A 236 20.51 10.61 -5.79
CA ARG A 236 21.93 10.77 -6.09
C ARG A 236 22.14 10.81 -7.59
N TYR A 237 22.86 11.83 -8.05
CA TYR A 237 23.36 11.95 -9.40
C TYR A 237 24.53 11.01 -9.67
N SER A 238 24.56 10.48 -10.90
CA SER A 238 25.61 9.58 -11.37
C SER A 238 26.97 10.26 -11.25
N SER A 239 27.89 9.62 -10.54
CA SER A 239 29.24 10.14 -10.36
C SER A 239 30.22 9.00 -10.17
N LYS A 240 31.34 9.07 -10.92
CA LYS A 240 32.47 8.14 -10.77
C LYS A 240 33.20 8.30 -9.43
N THR A 241 33.05 9.43 -8.75
CA THR A 241 33.74 9.72 -7.48
C THR A 241 32.86 9.43 -6.26
N ALA A 242 31.54 9.40 -6.41
CA ALA A 242 30.59 9.11 -5.32
C ALA A 242 30.10 7.66 -5.33
N GLN A 243 30.99 6.71 -5.62
CA GLN A 243 30.68 5.28 -5.66
C GLN A 243 30.29 4.74 -4.27
N GLY A 244 29.54 3.65 -4.30
CA GLY A 244 29.19 2.87 -3.13
C GLY A 244 27.70 2.58 -3.04
N GLU A 245 27.39 1.78 -2.03
CA GLU A 245 26.04 1.31 -1.73
C GLU A 245 25.18 2.48 -1.21
N ILE A 246 24.09 2.78 -1.92
CA ILE A 246 23.30 4.00 -1.72
C ILE A 246 22.54 4.03 -0.39
N TYR A 247 22.15 2.88 0.17
CA TYR A 247 21.37 2.83 1.40
C TYR A 247 22.20 3.23 2.62
N SER A 248 23.38 2.63 2.79
CA SER A 248 24.30 2.95 3.88
C SER A 248 24.91 4.34 3.75
N ARG A 249 25.25 4.79 2.54
CA ARG A 249 25.93 6.07 2.33
C ARG A 249 25.01 7.28 2.29
N LEU A 250 23.76 7.09 1.85
CA LEU A 250 22.84 8.20 1.58
C LEU A 250 21.49 8.01 2.26
N ILE A 251 20.77 6.94 1.95
CA ILE A 251 19.34 6.82 2.31
C ILE A 251 19.15 6.72 3.82
N ALA A 252 19.82 5.78 4.49
CA ALA A 252 19.68 5.60 5.94
C ALA A 252 20.15 6.82 6.76
N PRO A 253 21.30 7.46 6.44
CA PRO A 253 21.67 8.74 7.05
C PRO A 253 20.66 9.87 6.81
N ALA A 254 20.14 10.02 5.59
CA ALA A 254 19.15 11.05 5.27
C ALA A 254 17.80 10.80 5.96
N LEU A 255 17.43 9.53 6.16
CA LEU A 255 16.24 9.14 6.91
C LEU A 255 16.45 9.17 8.43
N GLN A 256 17.69 9.26 8.89
CA GLN A 256 18.12 9.10 10.28
C GLN A 256 17.57 7.82 10.91
N SER A 257 17.59 6.71 10.16
CA SER A 257 17.01 5.45 10.60
C SER A 257 17.74 4.24 10.03
N SER A 258 17.75 3.16 10.80
CA SER A 258 17.95 1.81 10.30
C SER A 258 16.85 1.43 9.30
N VAL A 259 17.18 0.64 8.29
CA VAL A 259 16.26 0.24 7.23
C VAL A 259 16.36 -1.25 6.93
N ARG A 260 15.22 -1.85 6.59
CA ARG A 260 15.14 -3.20 6.04
C ARG A 260 14.66 -3.15 4.60
N ILE A 261 15.33 -3.86 3.70
CA ILE A 261 15.23 -3.63 2.25
C ILE A 261 14.89 -4.93 1.50
N TRP A 262 13.81 -4.89 0.73
CA TRP A 262 13.56 -5.84 -0.35
C TRP A 262 14.19 -5.30 -1.62
N THR A 263 15.14 -6.05 -2.17
CA THR A 263 15.91 -5.73 -3.36
C THR A 263 16.11 -7.03 -4.13
N GLY A 264 16.57 -6.94 -5.38
CA GLY A 264 16.94 -8.09 -6.20
C GLY A 264 17.95 -9.04 -5.54
N THR A 265 18.49 -9.99 -6.31
CA THR A 265 19.36 -11.07 -5.79
C THR A 265 20.77 -10.62 -5.39
N SER A 266 20.93 -9.37 -4.93
CA SER A 266 22.19 -8.78 -4.50
C SER A 266 22.91 -9.65 -3.47
N LYS A 267 24.22 -9.79 -3.66
CA LYS A 267 25.14 -10.56 -2.82
C LYS A 267 25.63 -9.78 -1.59
N LEU A 268 25.13 -8.57 -1.37
CA LEU A 268 25.53 -7.76 -0.23
C LEU A 268 24.94 -8.32 1.06
N ASN A 269 25.79 -8.63 2.03
CA ASN A 269 25.35 -9.04 3.36
C ASN A 269 24.65 -7.88 4.09
N SER A 270 23.73 -8.21 5.00
CA SER A 270 23.18 -7.25 5.96
C SER A 270 24.31 -6.62 6.77
N TYR A 271 24.20 -5.31 7.01
CA TYR A 271 25.15 -4.52 7.77
C TYR A 271 24.51 -4.10 9.10
N CYS A 272 24.95 -4.74 10.19
CA CYS A 272 24.35 -4.56 11.52
C CYS A 272 25.23 -3.79 12.52
N SER A 273 26.35 -3.23 12.05
CA SER A 273 27.23 -2.35 12.82
C SER A 273 27.04 -0.88 12.39
N GLY A 274 27.55 0.08 13.16
CA GLY A 274 27.38 1.51 12.87
C GLY A 274 26.06 2.12 13.38
N THR A 275 25.85 3.40 13.08
CA THR A 275 24.72 4.19 13.61
C THR A 275 23.36 3.71 13.08
N TYR A 276 23.28 3.37 11.79
CA TYR A 276 22.07 2.89 11.14
C TYR A 276 22.30 1.51 10.53
N LYS A 277 21.48 0.54 10.92
CA LYS A 277 21.54 -0.83 10.42
C LYS A 277 20.87 -0.94 9.06
N ILE A 278 21.49 -1.70 8.14
CA ILE A 278 20.98 -1.96 6.79
C ILE A 278 20.76 -3.46 6.67
N GLU A 279 19.52 -3.90 6.76
CA GLU A 279 19.17 -5.32 6.76
C GLU A 279 18.49 -5.70 5.44
N ASN A 280 18.86 -6.84 4.87
CA ASN A 280 18.11 -7.41 3.77
C ASN A 280 16.82 -8.08 4.29
N VAL A 281 15.78 -8.04 3.47
CA VAL A 281 14.70 -9.02 3.53
C VAL A 281 15.18 -10.24 2.75
N GLU A 282 15.31 -11.39 3.40
CA GLU A 282 15.83 -12.60 2.74
C GLU A 282 14.80 -13.19 1.77
N GLY A 283 13.52 -13.20 2.16
CA GLY A 283 12.42 -13.79 1.40
C GLY A 283 12.29 -15.30 1.57
N PRO A 284 11.24 -15.92 1.01
CA PRO A 284 10.16 -15.29 0.24
C PRO A 284 9.29 -14.35 1.07
N ILE A 285 8.61 -13.40 0.42
CA ILE A 285 7.56 -12.60 1.07
C ILE A 285 6.20 -13.16 0.73
N LYS A 286 5.24 -13.04 1.65
CA LYS A 286 3.89 -13.55 1.46
C LYS A 286 2.86 -12.43 1.59
N ILE A 287 2.15 -12.16 0.51
CA ILE A 287 1.01 -11.24 0.50
C ILE A 287 -0.26 -12.09 0.37
N LYS A 288 -0.99 -12.21 1.48
CA LYS A 288 -2.13 -13.14 1.65
C LYS A 288 -1.78 -14.58 1.25
N THR A 289 -2.29 -15.04 0.12
CA THR A 289 -2.10 -16.40 -0.39
C THR A 289 -0.95 -16.49 -1.39
N HIS A 290 -0.40 -15.36 -1.84
CA HIS A 290 0.66 -15.30 -2.85
C HIS A 290 2.03 -15.21 -2.19
N GLU A 291 2.92 -16.11 -2.60
CA GLU A 291 4.33 -16.09 -2.25
C GLU A 291 5.13 -15.45 -3.40
N LEU A 292 6.02 -14.52 -3.07
CA LEU A 292 6.89 -13.83 -4.02
C LEU A 292 8.35 -14.03 -3.64
N THR A 293 9.15 -14.38 -4.64
CA THR A 293 10.61 -14.46 -4.56
C THR A 293 11.23 -13.36 -5.41
N LYS A 294 12.45 -12.95 -5.04
CA LYS A 294 13.18 -11.86 -5.70
C LYS A 294 13.40 -12.04 -7.20
N GLN A 295 13.41 -13.28 -7.69
CA GLN A 295 13.62 -13.57 -9.12
C GLN A 295 12.46 -13.09 -10.01
N TYR A 296 11.25 -13.10 -9.47
CA TYR A 296 10.03 -12.79 -10.21
C TYR A 296 9.39 -11.48 -9.77
N ASP A 297 10.16 -10.63 -9.10
CA ASP A 297 9.68 -9.36 -8.57
C ASP A 297 10.65 -8.25 -8.97
N THR A 298 10.16 -7.24 -9.67
CA THR A 298 10.98 -6.08 -10.07
C THR A 298 11.00 -5.00 -9.00
N SER A 299 10.23 -5.14 -7.93
CA SER A 299 10.11 -4.11 -6.92
C SER A 299 11.35 -4.01 -6.05
N VAL A 300 11.71 -2.77 -5.72
CA VAL A 300 12.70 -2.46 -4.70
C VAL A 300 12.06 -1.52 -3.71
N TRP A 301 12.00 -1.93 -2.45
CA TRP A 301 11.36 -1.14 -1.41
C TRP A 301 12.06 -1.33 -0.08
N SER A 302 11.90 -0.36 0.81
CA SER A 302 12.44 -0.44 2.16
C SER A 302 11.50 0.14 3.21
N VAL A 303 11.69 -0.30 4.44
CA VAL A 303 10.98 0.21 5.62
C VAL A 303 11.97 0.64 6.67
N THR A 304 11.67 1.72 7.37
CA THR A 304 12.44 2.10 8.55
C THR A 304 12.16 1.13 9.70
N THR A 305 13.19 0.75 10.46
CA THR A 305 13.08 -0.14 11.62
C THR A 305 13.30 0.59 12.95
N THR A 306 13.70 1.85 12.90
CA THR A 306 13.90 2.76 14.04
C THR A 306 13.28 4.12 13.73
N GLY A 307 13.07 4.95 14.75
CA GLY A 307 12.59 6.32 14.54
C GLY A 307 11.22 6.38 13.87
N GLU A 308 11.05 7.34 12.96
CA GLU A 308 9.78 7.60 12.28
C GLU A 308 9.43 6.51 11.26
N LYS A 309 8.17 6.07 11.28
CA LYS A 309 7.65 5.01 10.39
C LYS A 309 7.51 5.52 8.97
N LYS A 310 8.41 5.08 8.09
CA LYS A 310 8.47 5.42 6.68
C LYS A 310 8.49 4.17 5.83
N PHE A 311 7.74 4.21 4.73
CA PHE A 311 7.83 3.24 3.65
C PHE A 311 8.47 3.91 2.44
N CYS A 312 9.46 3.27 1.84
CA CYS A 312 10.20 3.82 0.71
C CYS A 312 10.05 2.91 -0.51
N LEU A 313 9.71 3.51 -1.66
CA LEU A 313 9.81 2.88 -2.97
C LEU A 313 11.07 3.37 -3.67
N SER A 314 11.81 2.45 -4.28
CA SER A 314 13.01 2.73 -5.05
C SER A 314 12.96 2.05 -6.41
N ASN A 315 13.77 2.55 -7.33
CA ASN A 315 14.16 1.79 -8.51
C ASN A 315 15.62 1.34 -8.48
N VAL A 316 16.39 1.77 -7.48
CA VAL A 316 17.81 1.44 -7.33
C VAL A 316 17.96 0.24 -6.40
N GLU A 317 18.56 -0.82 -6.92
CA GLU A 317 18.92 -2.00 -6.14
C GLU A 317 20.10 -1.74 -5.20
N ARG A 318 20.22 -2.57 -4.17
CA ARG A 318 21.35 -2.55 -3.24
C ARG A 318 22.59 -3.17 -3.89
N GLU A 319 23.46 -2.37 -4.48
CA GLU A 319 24.68 -2.82 -5.15
C GLU A 319 25.95 -2.26 -4.49
N SER A 320 27.04 -3.04 -4.43
CA SER A 320 28.30 -2.63 -3.78
C SER A 320 29.03 -1.51 -4.53
N ALA A 321 28.93 -1.51 -5.85
CA ALA A 321 29.66 -0.61 -6.74
C ALA A 321 28.73 -0.08 -7.85
N SER A 322 27.75 0.73 -7.47
CA SER A 322 26.88 1.41 -8.43
C SER A 322 27.31 2.87 -8.61
N PHE A 323 27.71 3.21 -9.82
CA PHE A 323 27.86 4.61 -10.26
C PHE A 323 26.53 5.19 -10.77
N LYS A 324 25.47 4.36 -10.86
CA LYS A 324 24.17 4.76 -11.39
C LYS A 324 23.54 5.87 -10.56
N ALA A 325 22.88 6.77 -11.26
CA ALA A 325 21.95 7.70 -10.65
C ALA A 325 20.72 6.94 -10.15
N GLY A 326 20.09 7.47 -9.11
CA GLY A 326 18.86 6.90 -8.58
C GLY A 326 18.54 7.42 -7.19
N GLY A 327 17.34 7.09 -6.75
CA GLY A 327 16.82 7.59 -5.49
C GLY A 327 15.74 6.73 -4.87
N VAL A 328 15.15 7.28 -3.82
CA VAL A 328 14.01 6.72 -3.12
C VAL A 328 12.97 7.80 -2.86
N ILE A 329 11.72 7.36 -2.84
CA ILE A 329 10.57 8.14 -2.45
C ILE A 329 10.00 7.49 -1.19
N CYS A 330 10.15 8.17 -0.06
CA CYS A 330 9.71 7.67 1.24
C CYS A 330 8.49 8.43 1.75
N VAL A 331 7.43 7.72 2.09
CA VAL A 331 6.21 8.29 2.69
C VAL A 331 6.18 8.05 4.20
N VAL A 332 5.90 9.11 4.96
CA VAL A 332 5.67 9.02 6.40
C VAL A 332 4.25 8.52 6.65
N GLN A 333 4.09 7.19 6.68
CA GLN A 333 2.78 6.57 6.88
C GLN A 333 2.92 5.24 7.62
N SER A 334 2.39 5.20 8.84
CA SER A 334 2.56 4.10 9.79
C SER A 334 1.92 2.77 9.37
N ASN A 335 0.81 2.80 8.64
CA ASN A 335 0.08 1.60 8.24
C ASN A 335 0.73 0.90 7.04
N ILE A 336 1.12 1.66 6.01
CA ILE A 336 1.91 1.18 4.88
C ILE A 336 3.23 0.64 5.41
N GLN A 337 3.95 1.41 6.23
CA GLN A 337 5.19 0.93 6.83
C GLN A 337 4.97 -0.34 7.66
N GLY A 338 3.88 -0.44 8.42
CA GLY A 338 3.55 -1.61 9.23
C GLY A 338 3.27 -2.86 8.40
N LEU A 339 2.50 -2.73 7.30
CA LEU A 339 2.20 -3.84 6.39
C LEU A 339 3.46 -4.35 5.69
N PHE A 340 4.31 -3.45 5.18
CA PHE A 340 5.59 -3.84 4.58
C PHE A 340 6.59 -4.36 5.61
N SER A 341 6.54 -3.90 6.87
CA SER A 341 7.34 -4.47 7.96
C SER A 341 6.94 -5.90 8.27
N ALA A 342 5.64 -6.23 8.18
CA ALA A 342 5.17 -7.60 8.33
C ALA A 342 5.71 -8.49 7.19
N LEU A 343 5.68 -8.00 5.94
CA LEU A 343 6.32 -8.68 4.80
C LEU A 343 7.82 -8.86 4.99
N ALA A 344 8.48 -7.87 5.57
CA ALA A 344 9.92 -7.87 5.83
C ALA A 344 10.33 -8.71 7.05
N SER A 345 9.38 -9.31 7.79
CA SER A 345 9.70 -10.09 8.98
C SER A 345 10.08 -11.53 8.61
N ASP A 346 11.08 -12.08 9.30
CA ASP A 346 11.52 -13.46 9.10
C ASP A 346 10.44 -14.43 9.63
N ASP A 347 10.31 -15.64 9.05
CA ASP A 347 9.19 -16.57 9.27
C ASP A 347 8.83 -16.84 10.75
N ILE A 348 9.81 -16.80 11.67
CA ILE A 348 9.59 -16.98 13.11
C ILE A 348 8.77 -15.83 13.73
N LYS A 349 8.87 -14.61 13.18
CA LYS A 349 8.15 -13.42 13.64
C LYS A 349 6.87 -13.12 12.87
N GLN A 350 6.72 -13.63 11.64
CA GLN A 350 5.48 -13.46 10.86
C GLN A 350 4.27 -14.04 11.60
N PHE A 351 4.41 -15.22 12.21
CA PHE A 351 3.34 -15.82 13.01
C PHE A 351 2.96 -14.97 14.23
N GLN A 352 3.93 -14.41 14.95
CA GLN A 352 3.68 -13.59 16.13
C GLN A 352 3.07 -12.22 15.78
N PHE A 353 3.50 -11.57 14.70
CA PHE A 353 3.00 -10.24 14.31
C PHE A 353 1.56 -10.29 13.80
N VAL A 354 1.20 -11.30 12.98
CA VAL A 354 -0.18 -11.51 12.50
C VAL A 354 -1.12 -11.82 13.66
N LEU A 355 -0.67 -12.63 14.63
CA LEU A 355 -1.42 -12.90 15.86
C LEU A 355 -1.62 -11.63 16.69
N PHE A 356 -0.60 -10.79 16.86
CA PHE A 356 -0.69 -9.56 17.65
C PHE A 356 -1.64 -8.52 17.04
N GLN A 357 -1.61 -8.33 15.71
CA GLN A 357 -2.55 -7.43 15.02
C GLN A 357 -4.01 -7.92 15.13
N ARG A 358 -4.25 -9.23 14.95
CA ARG A 358 -5.60 -9.79 15.08
C ARG A 358 -6.13 -9.71 16.51
N LEU A 359 -5.27 -9.92 17.52
CA LEU A 359 -5.64 -9.78 18.93
C LEU A 359 -5.98 -8.32 19.30
N TYR A 360 -5.29 -7.34 18.73
CA TYR A 360 -5.58 -5.91 18.94
C TYR A 360 -6.92 -5.47 18.31
N GLN A 361 -7.31 -6.03 17.17
CA GLN A 361 -8.64 -5.79 16.60
C GLN A 361 -9.74 -6.43 17.45
N VAL A 362 -9.54 -7.67 17.91
CA VAL A 362 -10.54 -8.36 18.74
C VAL A 362 -10.73 -7.67 20.09
N SER A 363 -9.67 -7.11 20.69
CA SER A 363 -9.78 -6.35 21.95
C SER A 363 -10.51 -5.01 21.76
N ALA A 364 -10.28 -4.30 20.65
CA ALA A 364 -10.97 -3.05 20.34
C ALA A 364 -12.49 -3.26 20.09
N TYR A 365 -12.88 -4.32 19.40
CA TYR A 365 -14.28 -4.69 19.21
C TYR A 365 -14.96 -5.13 20.51
N SER A 366 -14.23 -5.83 21.39
CA SER A 366 -14.73 -6.25 22.70
C SER A 366 -14.92 -5.05 23.63
N PHE A 367 -13.99 -4.09 23.64
CA PHE A 367 -14.12 -2.83 24.38
C PHE A 367 -15.26 -1.96 23.87
N LEU A 368 -15.48 -1.89 22.55
CA LEU A 368 -16.60 -1.17 21.96
C LEU A 368 -17.96 -1.79 22.35
N LEU A 369 -18.06 -3.12 22.38
CA LEU A 369 -19.26 -3.83 22.85
C LEU A 369 -19.51 -3.62 24.35
N ILE A 370 -18.46 -3.55 25.17
CA ILE A 370 -18.56 -3.25 26.61
C ILE A 370 -19.01 -1.81 26.82
N LEU A 371 -18.47 -0.85 26.04
CA LEU A 371 -18.90 0.56 26.08
C LEU A 371 -20.35 0.74 25.62
N ILE A 372 -20.80 0.02 24.58
CA ILE A 372 -22.20 0.04 24.15
C ILE A 372 -23.10 -0.53 25.25
N LYS A 373 -22.70 -1.61 25.93
CA LYS A 373 -23.45 -2.16 27.07
C LYS A 373 -23.50 -1.19 28.27
N SER A 374 -22.42 -0.48 28.57
CA SER A 374 -22.38 0.49 29.68
C SER A 374 -23.13 1.78 29.36
N VAL A 375 -23.19 2.22 28.09
CA VAL A 375 -23.99 3.37 27.68
C VAL A 375 -25.49 3.04 27.71
N PHE A 376 -25.88 1.82 27.32
CA PHE A 376 -27.28 1.37 27.45
C PHE A 376 -27.74 1.15 28.90
N SER A 377 -26.84 0.87 29.84
CA SER A 377 -27.22 0.70 31.26
C SER A 377 -27.38 2.02 32.03
N VAL A 378 -26.87 3.14 31.51
CA VAL A 378 -26.88 4.45 32.20
C VAL A 378 -28.00 5.37 31.72
N SER A 379 -28.60 5.13 30.55
CA SER A 379 -29.56 6.06 29.94
C SER A 379 -31.04 5.64 30.00
N CYS A 380 -31.43 4.59 30.72
CA CYS A 380 -32.84 4.16 30.78
C CYS A 380 -33.25 3.53 32.12
N GLY A 381 -32.88 4.16 33.24
CA GLY A 381 -33.06 3.61 34.59
C GLY A 381 -34.20 4.20 35.44
N SER A 382 -34.89 5.26 35.02
CA SER A 382 -35.76 5.97 35.98
C SER A 382 -36.93 6.78 35.38
N TRP A 383 -37.32 6.56 34.12
CA TRP A 383 -38.44 7.32 33.51
C TRP A 383 -39.44 6.49 32.68
N PHE A 384 -39.41 5.14 32.80
CA PHE A 384 -40.27 4.25 32.00
C PHE A 384 -41.22 3.37 32.82
N HIS A 385 -41.28 3.54 34.15
CA HIS A 385 -42.05 2.65 35.02
C HIS A 385 -43.52 3.06 35.24
N THR A 386 -43.99 4.16 34.65
CA THR A 386 -45.29 4.75 35.03
C THR A 386 -46.31 4.95 33.91
N GLN A 387 -46.07 4.55 32.65
CA GLN A 387 -47.02 4.91 31.58
C GLN A 387 -47.46 3.87 30.54
N TYR A 388 -46.93 2.63 30.50
CA TYR A 388 -47.39 1.66 29.49
C TYR A 388 -47.36 0.19 29.99
N PRO A 389 -48.45 -0.32 30.59
CA PRO A 389 -48.51 -1.71 31.06
C PRO A 389 -48.63 -2.75 29.92
N HIS A 390 -48.90 -2.33 28.68
CA HIS A 390 -49.06 -3.25 27.53
C HIS A 390 -47.76 -3.63 26.81
N CYS A 391 -46.59 -3.15 27.23
CA CYS A 391 -45.31 -3.45 26.57
C CYS A 391 -44.48 -4.58 27.25
N ILE A 392 -45.00 -5.20 28.31
CA ILE A 392 -44.27 -6.23 29.09
C ILE A 392 -44.45 -7.65 28.54
N GLN A 393 -45.49 -7.92 27.73
CA GLN A 393 -45.74 -9.26 27.18
C GLN A 393 -44.82 -9.64 25.99
N GLU A 394 -44.33 -8.67 25.21
CA GLU A 394 -43.44 -8.96 24.06
C GLU A 394 -41.95 -9.09 24.46
N LEU A 395 -41.53 -8.49 25.59
CA LEU A 395 -40.18 -8.63 26.14
C LEU A 395 -39.92 -10.04 26.74
N HIS A 396 -40.96 -10.71 27.23
CA HIS A 396 -40.86 -12.10 27.70
C HIS A 396 -40.65 -13.09 26.55
N LYS A 397 -41.19 -12.81 25.35
CA LYS A 397 -40.94 -13.62 24.14
C LYS A 397 -39.52 -13.46 23.61
N PHE A 398 -38.94 -12.26 23.69
CA PHE A 398 -37.54 -12.02 23.27
C PHE A 398 -36.51 -12.68 24.21
N ARG A 399 -36.79 -12.75 25.51
CA ARG A 399 -35.90 -13.39 26.50
C ARG A 399 -35.82 -14.91 26.33
N LEU A 400 -36.90 -15.55 25.88
CA LEU A 400 -36.92 -16.99 25.59
C LEU A 400 -36.20 -17.31 24.25
N HIS A 401 -36.26 -16.42 23.26
CA HIS A 401 -35.52 -16.58 21.99
C HIS A 401 -34.00 -16.32 22.14
N ALA A 402 -33.58 -15.42 23.05
CA ALA A 402 -32.16 -15.17 23.32
C ALA A 402 -31.48 -16.34 24.06
N ASN A 403 -32.22 -17.05 24.92
CA ASN A 403 -31.69 -18.22 25.63
C ASN A 403 -31.50 -19.45 24.72
N SER A 404 -32.32 -19.63 23.66
CA SER A 404 -32.10 -20.71 22.68
C SER A 404 -30.91 -20.44 21.74
N LEU A 405 -30.64 -19.16 21.41
CA LEU A 405 -29.44 -18.74 20.67
C LEU A 405 -28.14 -18.81 21.49
N GLY A 406 -28.23 -18.71 22.82
CA GLY A 406 -27.10 -18.88 23.73
C GLY A 406 -26.58 -20.33 23.81
N GLN A 407 -27.48 -21.32 23.84
CA GLN A 407 -27.11 -22.74 23.86
C GLN A 407 -26.51 -23.24 22.52
N ALA A 408 -26.90 -22.65 21.39
CA ALA A 408 -26.30 -22.97 20.07
C ALA A 408 -24.87 -22.41 19.90
N ARG A 409 -24.45 -21.43 20.70
CA ARG A 409 -23.10 -20.83 20.66
C ARG A 409 -22.07 -21.59 21.50
N SER A 410 -22.51 -22.22 22.59
CA SER A 410 -21.64 -23.04 23.46
C SER A 410 -21.20 -24.34 22.77
N THR A 411 -22.07 -24.94 21.94
CA THR A 411 -21.77 -26.17 21.18
C THR A 411 -20.87 -25.93 19.96
N ARG A 412 -20.88 -24.74 19.34
CA ARG A 412 -19.91 -24.38 18.26
C ARG A 412 -18.52 -24.00 18.79
N SER A 413 -18.44 -23.46 20.00
CA SER A 413 -17.16 -23.17 20.66
C SER A 413 -16.40 -24.45 21.01
N SER A 414 -17.07 -25.51 21.50
CA SER A 414 -16.41 -26.78 21.82
C SER A 414 -15.90 -27.52 20.57
N LEU A 415 -16.67 -27.50 19.47
CA LEU A 415 -16.27 -28.09 18.18
C LEU A 415 -15.07 -27.37 17.53
N PHE A 416 -14.98 -26.04 17.67
CA PHE A 416 -13.84 -25.27 17.17
C PHE A 416 -12.57 -25.53 18.00
N THR A 417 -12.74 -25.73 19.32
CA THR A 417 -11.63 -26.06 20.23
C THR A 417 -11.11 -27.48 19.95
N GLN A 418 -11.99 -28.47 19.76
CA GLN A 418 -11.61 -29.84 19.38
C GLN A 418 -10.90 -29.91 18.02
N SER A 419 -11.37 -29.15 17.01
CA SER A 419 -10.71 -29.08 15.70
C SER A 419 -9.31 -28.46 15.77
N LEU A 420 -9.12 -27.42 16.59
CA LEU A 420 -7.79 -26.83 16.84
C LEU A 420 -6.85 -27.77 17.59
N THR A 421 -7.37 -28.58 18.53
CA THR A 421 -6.55 -29.53 19.30
C THR A 421 -6.08 -30.69 18.40
N GLN A 422 -6.97 -31.23 17.56
CA GLN A 422 -6.59 -32.24 16.55
C GLN A 422 -5.59 -31.72 15.52
N THR A 423 -5.70 -30.46 15.09
CA THR A 423 -4.75 -29.88 14.13
C THR A 423 -3.37 -29.66 14.77
N LEU A 424 -3.33 -29.31 16.06
CA LEU A 424 -2.08 -29.17 16.83
C LEU A 424 -1.40 -30.53 17.09
N ASP A 425 -2.15 -31.59 17.37
CA ASP A 425 -1.62 -32.95 17.56
C ASP A 425 -1.05 -33.56 16.26
N VAL A 426 -1.66 -33.27 15.11
CA VAL A 426 -1.15 -33.67 13.78
C VAL A 426 0.15 -32.91 13.43
N MET A 427 0.28 -31.66 13.86
CA MET A 427 1.52 -30.89 13.69
C MET A 427 2.64 -31.36 14.63
N ALA A 428 2.31 -31.75 15.87
CA ALA A 428 3.26 -32.30 16.83
C ALA A 428 3.82 -33.67 16.42
N THR A 429 3.00 -34.51 15.77
CA THR A 429 3.43 -35.81 15.24
C THR A 429 4.30 -35.67 13.98
N LYS A 430 4.01 -34.70 13.10
CA LYS A 430 4.82 -34.42 11.91
C LYS A 430 6.21 -33.86 12.25
N SER A 431 6.30 -32.99 13.26
CA SER A 431 7.56 -32.46 13.81
C SER A 431 8.49 -33.54 14.40
N LYS A 432 7.93 -34.60 15.02
CA LYS A 432 8.72 -35.71 15.56
C LYS A 432 9.35 -36.60 14.49
N VAL A 433 8.74 -36.70 13.31
CA VAL A 433 9.20 -37.56 12.21
C VAL A 433 10.32 -36.91 11.39
N GLU A 434 10.34 -35.58 11.28
CA GLU A 434 11.41 -34.84 10.57
C GLU A 434 12.70 -34.66 11.41
N ALA A 435 12.63 -34.85 12.73
CA ALA A 435 13.75 -34.66 13.64
C ALA A 435 14.81 -35.78 13.60
N SER A 436 14.57 -36.90 12.90
CA SER A 436 15.48 -38.07 12.89
C SER A 436 16.57 -38.02 11.81
N PHE A 437 16.68 -36.95 11.02
CA PHE A 437 17.53 -36.93 9.80
C PHE A 437 18.51 -35.73 9.64
N LEU A 438 18.99 -35.08 10.71
CA LEU A 438 19.95 -33.96 10.55
C LEU A 438 21.19 -34.01 11.50
N PRO A 439 22.40 -33.65 11.01
CA PRO A 439 23.68 -33.94 11.65
C PRO A 439 24.12 -32.98 12.79
N LYS A 440 25.06 -33.49 13.60
CA LYS A 440 25.56 -33.07 14.93
C LYS A 440 25.99 -31.60 15.20
N LYS A 441 25.81 -30.63 14.30
CA LYS A 441 26.19 -29.21 14.54
C LYS A 441 25.09 -28.32 15.16
N LEU A 442 23.92 -28.88 15.46
CA LEU A 442 22.75 -28.16 15.99
C LEU A 442 22.53 -28.31 17.53
N ASP A 443 23.57 -28.67 18.29
CA ASP A 443 23.42 -29.10 19.69
C ASP A 443 23.31 -27.97 20.73
N LEU A 444 23.72 -26.73 20.38
CA LEU A 444 23.50 -25.55 21.25
C LEU A 444 22.11 -24.93 21.07
N GLY A 445 21.56 -24.96 19.85
CA GLY A 445 20.21 -24.47 19.57
C GLY A 445 19.15 -25.37 20.21
N LYS A 446 19.37 -26.69 20.19
CA LYS A 446 18.49 -27.69 20.79
C LYS A 446 18.33 -27.52 22.30
N ARG A 447 19.44 -27.35 23.03
CA ARG A 447 19.39 -27.11 24.49
C ARG A 447 18.71 -25.81 24.88
N ARG A 448 18.75 -24.79 24.01
CA ARG A 448 18.04 -23.52 24.22
C ARG A 448 16.54 -23.67 23.95
N LEU A 449 16.18 -24.49 22.95
CA LEU A 449 14.79 -24.81 22.62
C LEU A 449 14.14 -25.69 23.69
N ASP A 450 14.84 -26.71 24.20
CA ASP A 450 14.34 -27.59 25.26
C ASP A 450 14.07 -26.80 26.55
N ARG A 451 14.92 -25.81 26.86
CA ARG A 451 14.74 -24.94 28.03
C ARG A 451 13.52 -24.01 27.89
N LEU A 452 13.29 -23.48 26.70
CA LEU A 452 12.10 -22.66 26.40
C LEU A 452 10.82 -23.49 26.40
N LEU A 453 10.90 -24.76 25.99
CA LEU A 453 9.77 -25.69 26.02
C LEU A 453 9.36 -26.03 27.47
N GLU A 454 10.35 -26.21 28.34
CA GLU A 454 10.13 -26.43 29.77
C GLU A 454 9.51 -25.20 30.46
N GLU A 455 10.00 -24.00 30.16
CA GLU A 455 9.42 -22.75 30.65
C GLU A 455 7.96 -22.55 30.18
N LEU A 456 7.65 -22.95 28.95
CA LEU A 456 6.30 -22.89 28.40
C LEU A 456 5.34 -23.89 29.10
N ASN A 457 5.81 -25.10 29.38
CA ASN A 457 5.01 -26.10 30.11
C ASN A 457 4.70 -25.63 31.54
N GLN A 458 5.69 -25.07 32.24
CA GLN A 458 5.47 -24.51 33.58
C GLN A 458 4.46 -23.34 33.58
N LEU A 459 4.41 -22.54 32.52
CA LEU A 459 3.42 -21.46 32.37
C LEU A 459 2.02 -21.99 32.05
N LEU A 460 1.92 -23.08 31.30
CA LEU A 460 0.66 -23.75 31.01
C LEU A 460 0.05 -24.40 32.26
N ASP A 461 0.88 -25.03 33.09
CA ASP A 461 0.45 -25.61 34.36
C ASP A 461 0.00 -24.54 35.36
N LYS A 462 0.74 -23.42 35.44
CA LYS A 462 0.30 -22.25 36.24
C LYS A 462 -1.03 -21.68 35.76
N ARG A 463 -1.29 -21.69 34.45
CA ARG A 463 -2.56 -21.24 33.85
C ARG A 463 -3.69 -22.24 34.05
N ALA A 464 -3.40 -23.52 34.23
CA ALA A 464 -4.38 -24.52 34.62
C ALA A 464 -4.77 -24.33 36.09
N ALA A 465 -3.79 -24.14 36.99
CA ALA A 465 -4.03 -23.89 38.41
C ALA A 465 -4.83 -22.60 38.67
N VAL A 466 -4.57 -21.52 37.92
CA VAL A 466 -5.35 -20.27 38.05
C VAL A 466 -6.81 -20.46 37.63
N ARG A 467 -7.09 -21.30 36.62
CA ARG A 467 -8.47 -21.60 36.20
C ARG A 467 -9.24 -22.42 37.24
N GLU A 468 -8.55 -23.32 37.94
CA GLU A 468 -9.15 -24.12 39.01
C GLU A 468 -9.49 -23.27 40.25
N ILE A 469 -8.70 -22.21 40.51
CA ILE A 469 -8.97 -21.23 41.58
C ILE A 469 -10.12 -20.27 41.19
N GLU A 470 -10.23 -19.87 39.92
CA GLU A 470 -11.33 -19.05 39.41
C GLU A 470 -12.68 -19.77 39.37
N GLU A 471 -12.70 -21.11 39.35
CA GLU A 471 -13.93 -21.91 39.43
C GLU A 471 -14.37 -22.20 40.89
N GLN A 472 -13.51 -21.97 41.89
CA GLN A 472 -13.81 -22.16 43.31
C GLN A 472 -14.17 -20.86 44.06
N LEU A 473 -14.03 -19.69 43.42
CA LEU A 473 -14.47 -18.37 43.88
C LEU A 473 -15.80 -17.98 43.23
#